data_AF-A0A1Q7W4U8-F1
#
_entry.id   AF-A0A1Q7W4U8-F1
#
_cell.length_a   1.000
_cell.length_b   1.000
_cell.length_c   1.000
_cell.angle_alpha   90.00
_cell.angle_beta   90.00
_cell.angle_gamma   90.00
#
_symmetry.space_group_name_H-M   'P 1'
#
loop_
_entity.id
_entity.type
_entity.pdbx_description
1 polymer ?
#
loop_
_entity_poly.entity_id
_entity_poly.type
_entity_poly.pdbx_seq_one_letter_code
_entity_poly.pdbx_strand_id
1 'polypeptide(L)'
;MRADRLVFAATGGWAFGARAAAGAAGAGRRLHVADRLDPAALAALPTARGRTAAVAVSESGRTLETRALAEALRDRKRLNPVWLRGDGLSLGDGATTALYGAPLSLPFMLAARMAHGEAIREAYEGFAGLADDIGTWAATVALEVTDLHRTGLHLGRHGGREGLRLFALQALRQGLGGKAVSAYPDLVTGQAQAHFDVVIRIPAVPGLPPLTRTMAALYAVSALTACIGILRGLAFAEHRNVEAYKRLVDSTCPQPIPIDAASLGNLLTTRLSEHEGTRALHAVCYERRWPALYARTVSRTCRELGVPAEFHLGSTWNHHSYQAIHGRSAIQVVAIAPRARPDPLTRLQRRIAAATCASLPDQALLLERHPSRLRNRASRPGPGEREAET
;
A
#
# COMPACT_ATOMS: atom_id res chain seq x y z
N MET A 1 -0.98 -4.32 -33.53
CA MET A 1 -2.21 -3.63 -33.06
C MET A 1 -1.85 -2.80 -31.82
N ARG A 2 -2.05 -1.47 -31.83
CA ARG A 2 -1.70 -0.57 -30.69
C ARG A 2 -2.79 -0.66 -29.63
N ALA A 3 -2.44 -0.86 -28.35
CA ALA A 3 -3.41 -0.90 -27.25
C ALA A 3 -3.80 0.51 -26.81
N ASP A 4 -5.09 0.70 -26.46
CA ASP A 4 -5.63 1.99 -26.02
C ASP A 4 -5.78 2.05 -24.48
N ARG A 5 -5.69 0.89 -23.82
CA ARG A 5 -5.74 0.71 -22.36
C ARG A 5 -4.67 -0.27 -21.90
N LEU A 6 -4.19 -0.08 -20.68
CA LEU A 6 -3.26 -0.98 -20.00
C LEU A 6 -3.81 -1.39 -18.63
N VAL A 7 -3.81 -2.69 -18.37
CA VAL A 7 -3.92 -3.24 -17.02
C VAL A 7 -2.51 -3.59 -16.52
N PHE A 8 -2.08 -2.93 -15.46
CA PHE A 8 -0.76 -3.06 -14.87
C PHE A 8 -0.86 -3.87 -13.57
N ALA A 9 -0.52 -5.16 -13.64
CA ALA A 9 -0.52 -6.05 -12.49
C ALA A 9 0.84 -6.04 -11.79
N ALA A 10 0.88 -5.50 -10.58
CA ALA A 10 2.11 -5.44 -9.78
C ALA A 10 1.78 -5.22 -8.30
N THR A 11 2.77 -5.34 -7.43
CA THR A 11 2.66 -4.96 -6.01
C THR A 11 3.85 -4.11 -5.58
N GLY A 12 3.71 -3.44 -4.43
CA GLY A 12 4.72 -2.55 -3.88
C GLY A 12 5.08 -1.40 -4.84
N GLY A 13 6.36 -1.02 -4.88
CA GLY A 13 6.82 0.20 -5.53
C GLY A 13 6.53 0.25 -7.02
N TRP A 14 6.46 -0.90 -7.70
CA TRP A 14 5.99 -1.00 -9.08
C TRP A 14 4.55 -0.49 -9.25
N ALA A 15 3.64 -0.96 -8.39
CA ALA A 15 2.25 -0.53 -8.41
C ALA A 15 2.09 0.91 -7.93
N PHE A 16 2.83 1.32 -6.89
CA PHE A 16 2.73 2.66 -6.32
C PHE A 16 3.27 3.72 -7.28
N GLY A 17 4.37 3.45 -7.99
CA GLY A 17 4.88 4.28 -9.07
C GLY A 17 3.88 4.39 -10.23
N ALA A 18 3.28 3.27 -10.66
CA ALA A 18 2.24 3.29 -11.70
C ALA A 18 1.00 4.11 -11.29
N ARG A 19 0.57 4.01 -10.02
CA ARG A 19 -0.51 4.84 -9.46
C ARG A 19 -0.13 6.32 -9.42
N ALA A 20 1.11 6.65 -9.06
CA ALA A 20 1.60 8.02 -9.06
C ALA A 20 1.53 8.62 -10.47
N ALA A 21 1.97 7.87 -11.49
CA ALA A 21 1.84 8.27 -12.89
C ALA A 21 0.37 8.46 -13.31
N ALA A 22 -0.53 7.53 -12.97
CA ALA A 22 -1.96 7.64 -13.29
C ALA A 22 -2.63 8.87 -12.64
N GLY A 23 -2.33 9.12 -11.36
CA GLY A 23 -2.88 10.24 -10.59
C GLY A 23 -2.46 11.61 -11.10
N ALA A 24 -1.41 11.71 -11.91
CA ALA A 24 -0.94 12.96 -12.48
C ALA A 24 -1.77 13.50 -13.65
N ALA A 25 -2.46 12.63 -14.39
CA ALA A 25 -3.21 13.02 -15.59
C ALA A 25 -4.74 13.03 -15.43
N GLY A 26 -5.28 12.62 -14.27
CA GLY A 26 -6.70 12.21 -14.24
C GLY A 26 -6.99 11.05 -15.20
N ALA A 27 -5.94 10.31 -15.62
CA ALA A 27 -5.94 9.32 -16.69
C ALA A 27 -6.55 7.97 -16.32
N GLY A 28 -7.49 7.94 -15.36
CA GLY A 28 -8.14 6.72 -14.86
C GLY A 28 -8.89 5.90 -15.92
N ARG A 29 -8.90 6.35 -17.18
CA ARG A 29 -9.52 5.67 -18.33
C ARG A 29 -8.55 4.84 -19.19
N ARG A 30 -7.24 5.11 -19.13
CA ARG A 30 -6.22 4.43 -19.97
C ARG A 30 -5.30 3.49 -19.19
N LEU A 31 -4.98 3.83 -17.95
CA LEU A 31 -4.13 3.00 -17.08
C LEU A 31 -4.94 2.51 -15.88
N HIS A 32 -4.97 1.20 -15.69
CA HIS A 32 -5.59 0.54 -14.54
C HIS A 32 -4.54 -0.26 -13.79
N VAL A 33 -4.31 0.06 -12.51
CA VAL A 33 -3.34 -0.67 -11.67
C VAL A 33 -4.08 -1.76 -10.89
N ALA A 34 -3.67 -3.00 -11.11
CA ALA A 34 -4.12 -4.17 -10.38
C ALA A 34 -3.05 -4.54 -9.34
N ASP A 35 -3.26 -4.14 -8.09
CA ASP A 35 -2.31 -4.31 -6.98
C ASP A 35 -2.93 -4.85 -5.69
N ARG A 36 -4.22 -5.19 -5.77
CA ARG A 36 -5.01 -5.74 -4.67
C ARG A 36 -5.56 -7.08 -5.10
N LEU A 37 -5.37 -8.10 -4.25
CA LEU A 37 -5.95 -9.44 -4.41
C LEU A 37 -7.48 -9.47 -4.16
N ASP A 38 -8.16 -8.39 -4.50
CA ASP A 38 -9.60 -8.20 -4.34
C ASP A 38 -10.32 -8.50 -5.67
N PRO A 39 -11.07 -9.63 -5.76
CA PRO A 39 -11.97 -9.93 -6.85
C PRO A 39 -12.92 -8.83 -7.33
N ALA A 40 -13.40 -7.94 -6.47
CA ALA A 40 -14.24 -6.80 -6.88
C ALA A 40 -13.39 -5.73 -7.59
N ALA A 41 -12.20 -5.43 -7.07
CA ALA A 41 -11.25 -4.55 -7.74
C ALA A 41 -10.83 -5.12 -9.11
N LEU A 42 -10.58 -6.43 -9.19
CA LEU A 42 -10.36 -7.12 -10.46
C LEU A 42 -11.59 -7.07 -11.36
N ALA A 43 -12.80 -7.30 -10.83
CA ALA A 43 -14.04 -7.24 -11.61
C ALA A 43 -14.25 -5.88 -12.28
N ALA A 44 -13.81 -4.79 -11.66
CA ALA A 44 -13.87 -3.44 -12.24
C ALA A 44 -12.87 -3.19 -13.40
N LEU A 45 -11.87 -4.05 -13.61
CA LEU A 45 -10.89 -3.88 -14.68
C LEU A 45 -11.47 -4.17 -16.07
N PRO A 46 -10.96 -3.51 -17.14
CA PRO A 46 -11.37 -3.81 -18.51
C PRO A 46 -11.01 -5.24 -18.93
N THR A 47 -11.70 -5.74 -19.96
CA THR A 47 -11.44 -7.06 -20.56
C THR A 47 -10.70 -6.94 -21.89
N ALA A 48 -10.28 -8.07 -22.46
CA ALA A 48 -9.58 -8.13 -23.76
C ALA A 48 -10.38 -7.56 -24.95
N ARG A 49 -11.71 -7.44 -24.84
CA ARG A 49 -12.58 -6.94 -25.92
C ARG A 49 -12.37 -5.45 -26.27
N GLY A 50 -11.59 -4.70 -25.47
CA GLY A 50 -11.47 -3.24 -25.58
C GLY A 50 -10.10 -2.70 -26.02
N ARG A 51 -9.34 -3.40 -26.88
CA ARG A 51 -7.93 -3.07 -27.21
C ARG A 51 -7.08 -2.85 -25.94
N THR A 52 -7.33 -3.70 -24.94
CA THR A 52 -6.69 -3.66 -23.64
C THR A 52 -5.47 -4.57 -23.66
N ALA A 53 -4.29 -4.03 -23.34
CA ALA A 53 -3.11 -4.81 -23.03
C ALA A 53 -3.04 -5.07 -21.52
N ALA A 54 -2.33 -6.12 -21.13
CA ALA A 54 -1.97 -6.37 -19.73
C ALA A 54 -0.47 -6.59 -19.60
N VAL A 55 0.10 -6.08 -18.51
CA VAL A 55 1.47 -6.37 -18.10
C VAL A 55 1.50 -6.84 -16.66
N ALA A 56 2.42 -7.75 -16.36
CA ALA A 56 2.69 -8.23 -15.01
C ALA A 56 4.15 -7.91 -14.65
N VAL A 57 4.37 -7.23 -13.53
CA VAL A 57 5.68 -6.70 -13.16
C VAL A 57 6.15 -7.28 -11.83
N SER A 58 7.30 -7.95 -11.86
CA SER A 58 7.93 -8.55 -10.68
C SER A 58 9.41 -8.77 -10.97
N GLU A 59 10.28 -8.26 -10.11
CA GLU A 59 11.73 -8.45 -10.20
C GLU A 59 12.11 -9.92 -10.28
N SER A 60 11.63 -10.73 -9.33
CA SER A 60 11.89 -12.16 -9.28
C SER A 60 11.03 -12.98 -10.25
N GLY A 61 9.99 -12.40 -10.85
CA GLY A 61 8.93 -13.13 -11.54
C GLY A 61 8.10 -14.07 -10.64
N ARG A 62 8.40 -14.12 -9.34
CA ARG A 62 7.87 -15.10 -8.38
C ARG A 62 7.02 -14.47 -7.27
N THR A 63 6.84 -13.14 -7.28
CA THR A 63 5.98 -12.46 -6.30
C THR A 63 4.59 -13.08 -6.31
N LEU A 64 4.19 -13.69 -5.19
CA LEU A 64 2.99 -14.50 -5.07
C LEU A 64 1.73 -13.71 -5.43
N GLU A 65 1.63 -12.49 -4.93
CA GLU A 65 0.51 -11.59 -5.19
C GLU A 65 0.43 -11.22 -6.69
N THR A 66 1.55 -10.84 -7.31
CA THR A 66 1.60 -10.51 -8.75
C THR A 66 1.23 -11.71 -9.62
N ARG A 67 1.70 -12.92 -9.28
CA ARG A 67 1.34 -14.14 -10.01
C ARG A 67 -0.15 -14.42 -9.95
N ALA A 68 -0.75 -14.36 -8.75
CA ALA A 68 -2.18 -14.55 -8.57
C ALA A 68 -3.00 -13.50 -9.33
N LEU A 69 -2.53 -12.25 -9.38
CA LEU A 69 -3.15 -11.19 -10.19
C LEU A 69 -3.04 -11.50 -11.69
N ALA A 70 -1.87 -11.90 -12.18
CA ALA A 70 -1.67 -12.24 -13.58
C ALA A 70 -2.53 -13.42 -14.03
N GLU A 71 -2.65 -14.46 -13.20
CA GLU A 71 -3.55 -15.60 -13.41
C GLU A 71 -5.01 -15.14 -13.44
N ALA A 72 -5.44 -14.31 -12.49
CA ALA A 72 -6.80 -13.79 -12.48
C ALA A 72 -7.12 -12.90 -13.70
N LEU A 73 -6.15 -12.16 -14.23
CA LEU A 73 -6.32 -11.41 -15.48
C LEU A 73 -6.51 -12.34 -16.68
N ARG A 74 -5.74 -13.43 -16.75
CA ARG A 74 -5.92 -14.45 -17.80
C ARG A 74 -7.30 -15.07 -17.71
N ASP A 75 -7.63 -15.61 -16.55
CA ASP A 75 -8.80 -16.48 -16.41
C ASP A 75 -10.12 -15.69 -16.42
N ARG A 76 -10.14 -14.50 -15.78
CA ARG A 76 -11.37 -13.72 -15.59
C ARG A 76 -11.53 -12.59 -16.59
N LYS A 77 -10.43 -12.07 -17.13
CA LYS A 77 -10.45 -10.93 -18.07
C LYS A 77 -10.05 -11.30 -19.48
N ARG A 78 -9.61 -12.54 -19.70
CA ARG A 78 -9.07 -13.04 -20.98
C ARG A 78 -7.88 -12.21 -21.47
N LEU A 79 -7.17 -11.58 -20.53
CA LEU A 79 -5.99 -10.76 -20.81
C LEU A 79 -4.75 -11.62 -20.55
N ASN A 80 -3.89 -11.79 -21.55
CA ASN A 80 -2.62 -12.49 -21.40
C ASN A 80 -1.53 -11.47 -21.03
N PRO A 81 -1.10 -11.38 -19.76
CA PRO A 81 -0.16 -10.34 -19.36
C PRO A 81 1.24 -10.63 -19.91
N VAL A 82 1.87 -9.62 -20.50
CA VAL A 82 3.30 -9.65 -20.81
C VAL A 82 4.07 -9.43 -19.52
N TRP A 83 5.08 -10.26 -19.26
CA TRP A 83 5.85 -10.19 -18.02
C TRP A 83 7.09 -9.30 -18.18
N LEU A 84 7.24 -8.33 -17.27
CA LEU A 84 8.48 -7.57 -17.08
C LEU A 84 9.17 -8.06 -15.81
N ARG A 85 10.42 -8.52 -15.93
CA ARG A 85 11.20 -9.21 -14.89
C ARG A 85 12.69 -9.03 -15.13
N GLY A 86 13.51 -9.18 -14.08
CA GLY A 86 14.98 -9.09 -14.17
C GLY A 86 15.44 -7.85 -14.94
N ASP A 87 16.34 -8.05 -15.91
CA ASP A 87 16.92 -6.98 -16.73
C ASP A 87 15.87 -6.23 -17.57
N GLY A 88 14.74 -6.86 -17.88
CA GLY A 88 13.60 -6.24 -18.56
C GLY A 88 12.84 -5.21 -17.71
N LEU A 89 13.35 -4.84 -16.53
CA LEU A 89 12.83 -3.76 -15.70
C LEU A 89 13.63 -2.46 -15.83
N SER A 90 14.88 -2.56 -16.28
CA SER A 90 15.76 -1.42 -16.46
C SER A 90 15.58 -0.77 -17.83
N LEU A 91 15.89 0.53 -17.93
CA LEU A 91 16.00 1.25 -19.20
C LEU A 91 17.44 1.23 -19.76
N GLY A 92 18.41 0.70 -19.01
CA GLY A 92 19.82 0.59 -19.39
C GLY A 92 20.52 -0.51 -18.61
N ASP A 93 21.86 -0.49 -18.61
CA ASP A 93 22.66 -1.50 -17.91
C ASP A 93 22.54 -1.35 -16.39
N GLY A 94 22.06 -2.39 -15.72
CA GLY A 94 21.99 -2.45 -14.26
C GLY A 94 20.66 -2.98 -13.71
N ALA A 95 20.71 -3.52 -12.50
CA ALA A 95 19.53 -4.02 -11.80
C ALA A 95 18.68 -2.85 -11.28
N THR A 96 17.38 -2.86 -11.59
CA THR A 96 16.42 -1.90 -11.05
C THR A 96 15.53 -2.56 -10.01
N THR A 97 15.54 -2.04 -8.78
CA THR A 97 14.74 -2.60 -7.68
C THR A 97 13.38 -1.93 -7.57
N ALA A 98 12.37 -2.67 -7.11
CA ALA A 98 11.01 -2.15 -6.98
C ALA A 98 10.89 -0.93 -6.06
N LEU A 99 11.78 -0.85 -5.06
CA LEU A 99 11.78 0.16 -4.01
C LEU A 99 12.16 1.56 -4.53
N TYR A 100 13.03 1.62 -5.54
CA TYR A 100 13.63 2.87 -6.05
C TYR A 100 13.50 3.00 -7.58
N GLY A 101 12.85 2.05 -8.24
CA GLY A 101 12.76 2.01 -9.69
C GLY A 101 11.92 3.13 -10.30
N ALA A 102 11.15 3.90 -9.54
CA ALA A 102 10.43 5.04 -10.09
C ALA A 102 11.20 6.35 -9.80
N PRO A 103 11.38 7.26 -10.78
CA PRO A 103 10.82 7.19 -12.13
C PRO A 103 11.66 6.40 -13.14
N LEU A 104 12.87 5.95 -12.80
CA LEU A 104 13.90 5.51 -13.77
C LEU A 104 13.73 4.13 -14.43
N SER A 105 12.59 3.46 -14.23
CA SER A 105 12.38 2.08 -14.67
C SER A 105 11.45 1.97 -15.87
N LEU A 106 11.61 0.89 -16.64
CA LEU A 106 10.72 0.57 -17.76
C LEU A 106 9.24 0.44 -17.32
N PRO A 107 8.90 -0.24 -16.21
CA PRO A 107 7.52 -0.30 -15.75
C PRO A 107 6.91 1.08 -15.47
N PHE A 108 7.67 2.00 -14.88
CA PHE A 108 7.18 3.37 -14.65
C PHE A 108 6.98 4.10 -15.98
N MET A 109 7.95 4.04 -16.90
CA MET A 109 7.84 4.68 -18.21
C MET A 109 6.66 4.16 -19.01
N LEU A 110 6.41 2.84 -18.98
CA LEU A 110 5.26 2.24 -19.63
C LEU A 110 3.94 2.75 -19.05
N ALA A 111 3.83 2.81 -17.72
CA ALA A 111 2.66 3.33 -17.03
C ALA A 111 2.44 4.82 -17.37
N ALA A 112 3.48 5.64 -17.28
CA ALA A 112 3.44 7.05 -17.62
C ALA A 112 3.08 7.28 -19.09
N ARG A 113 3.61 6.48 -20.02
CA ARG A 113 3.33 6.58 -21.45
C ARG A 113 1.85 6.31 -21.73
N MET A 114 1.28 5.31 -21.07
CA MET A 114 -0.14 4.99 -21.20
C MET A 114 -1.04 6.09 -20.63
N ALA A 115 -0.64 6.69 -19.51
CA ALA A 115 -1.40 7.73 -18.84
C ALA A 115 -1.30 9.10 -19.55
N HIS A 116 -0.14 9.45 -20.11
CA HIS A 116 0.19 10.81 -20.57
C HIS A 116 0.46 10.92 -22.07
N GLY A 117 0.52 9.83 -22.83
CA GLY A 117 0.76 9.89 -24.26
C GLY A 117 2.15 10.45 -24.58
N GLU A 118 2.26 11.33 -25.58
CA GLU A 118 3.56 11.86 -26.04
C GLU A 118 4.19 12.83 -25.04
N ALA A 119 3.40 13.38 -24.11
CA ALA A 119 3.87 14.32 -23.09
C ALA A 119 4.90 13.70 -22.12
N ILE A 120 5.07 12.37 -22.12
CA ILE A 120 6.09 11.72 -21.29
C ILE A 120 7.50 12.18 -21.63
N ARG A 121 7.80 12.44 -22.91
CA ARG A 121 9.17 12.80 -23.33
C ARG A 121 9.58 14.13 -22.73
N GLU A 122 8.79 15.18 -22.98
CA GLU A 122 8.98 16.50 -22.39
C GLU A 122 9.01 16.43 -20.86
N ALA A 123 8.13 15.62 -20.27
CA ALA A 123 8.10 15.45 -18.82
C ALA A 123 9.39 14.81 -18.27
N TYR A 124 9.95 13.84 -18.99
CA TYR A 124 11.19 13.17 -18.64
C TYR A 124 12.40 14.08 -18.82
N GLU A 125 12.48 14.81 -19.94
CA GLU A 125 13.54 15.80 -20.18
C GLU A 125 13.56 16.87 -19.07
N GLY A 126 12.39 17.40 -18.71
CA GLY A 126 12.27 18.34 -17.59
C GLY A 126 12.62 17.74 -16.23
N PHE A 127 12.42 16.43 -16.03
CA PHE A 127 12.86 15.75 -14.81
C PHE A 127 14.37 15.52 -14.81
N ALA A 128 14.93 15.07 -15.93
CA ALA A 128 16.34 14.79 -16.08
C ALA A 128 17.19 16.04 -15.83
N GLY A 129 16.73 17.21 -16.31
CA GLY A 129 17.37 18.49 -16.04
C GLY A 129 17.35 18.93 -14.56
N LEU A 130 16.61 18.25 -13.68
CA LEU A 130 16.54 18.53 -12.24
C LEU A 130 17.17 17.41 -11.41
N ALA A 131 17.59 16.30 -12.01
CA ALA A 131 17.98 15.10 -11.29
C ALA A 131 19.20 15.34 -10.39
N ASP A 132 20.23 16.01 -10.90
CA ASP A 132 21.46 16.28 -10.16
C ASP A 132 21.22 17.24 -8.98
N ASP A 133 20.40 18.26 -9.17
CA ASP A 133 20.01 19.19 -8.10
C ASP A 133 19.22 18.47 -6.99
N ILE A 134 18.32 17.56 -7.38
CA ILE A 134 17.56 16.74 -6.42
C ILE A 134 18.50 15.78 -5.67
N GLY A 135 19.48 15.19 -6.36
CA GLY A 135 20.50 14.34 -5.73
C GLY A 135 21.35 15.10 -4.72
N THR A 136 21.80 16.31 -5.10
CA THR A 136 22.57 17.21 -4.23
C THR A 136 21.76 17.65 -3.01
N TRP A 137 20.50 18.01 -3.22
CA TRP A 137 19.56 18.30 -2.14
C TRP A 137 19.41 17.11 -1.19
N ALA A 138 19.21 15.90 -1.72
CA ALA A 138 19.01 14.69 -0.93
C ALA A 138 20.24 14.37 -0.06
N ALA A 139 21.44 14.48 -0.64
CA ALA A 139 22.69 14.26 0.09
C ALA A 139 22.89 15.30 1.21
N THR A 140 22.64 16.58 0.91
CA THR A 140 22.77 17.67 1.88
C THR A 140 21.78 17.51 3.03
N VAL A 141 20.50 17.31 2.72
CA VAL A 141 19.47 17.13 3.74
C VAL A 141 19.72 15.88 4.58
N ALA A 142 20.18 14.78 3.98
CA ALA A 142 20.46 13.55 4.73
C ALA A 142 21.52 13.75 5.84
N LEU A 143 22.47 14.68 5.66
CA LEU A 143 23.45 15.03 6.70
C LEU A 143 22.81 15.78 7.88
N GLU A 144 21.73 16.53 7.63
CA GLU A 144 20.99 17.29 8.65
C GLU A 144 20.05 16.40 9.48
N VAL A 145 19.73 15.19 8.99
CA VAL A 145 18.85 14.24 9.68
C VAL A 145 19.57 13.55 10.82
N THR A 146 19.65 14.20 11.97
CA THR A 146 20.32 13.68 13.18
C THR A 146 19.46 12.65 13.93
N ASP A 147 18.17 12.91 14.12
CA ASP A 147 17.22 11.99 14.74
C ASP A 147 16.11 11.57 13.77
N LEU A 148 16.18 10.30 13.34
CA LEU A 148 15.20 9.72 12.40
C LEU A 148 13.81 9.60 13.02
N HIS A 149 13.65 9.46 14.34
CA HIS A 149 12.34 9.33 15.00
C HIS A 149 11.55 10.63 15.02
N ARG A 150 12.27 11.75 15.09
CA ARG A 150 11.70 13.10 15.19
C ARG A 150 11.72 13.84 13.85
N THR A 151 12.06 13.14 12.77
CA THR A 151 12.08 13.70 11.41
C THR A 151 10.85 13.28 10.62
N GLY A 152 10.15 14.27 10.07
CA GLY A 152 9.01 14.09 9.17
C GLY A 152 9.35 14.46 7.74
N LEU A 153 8.83 13.70 6.76
CA LEU A 153 8.87 14.06 5.34
C LEU A 153 7.50 14.58 4.87
N HIS A 154 7.47 15.81 4.39
CA HIS A 154 6.28 16.45 3.84
C HIS A 154 6.33 16.45 2.30
N LEU A 155 5.41 15.71 1.68
CA LEU A 155 5.32 15.54 0.21
C LEU A 155 4.68 16.72 -0.53
N GLY A 156 4.48 17.85 0.15
CA GLY A 156 3.88 19.05 -0.42
C GLY A 156 2.42 18.84 -0.85
N ARG A 157 1.95 19.68 -1.78
CA ARG A 157 0.60 19.59 -2.38
C ARG A 157 0.37 18.27 -3.15
N HIS A 158 1.44 17.50 -3.40
CA HIS A 158 1.38 16.22 -4.12
C HIS A 158 1.16 15.02 -3.20
N GLY A 159 1.37 15.18 -1.88
CA GLY A 159 1.18 14.12 -0.87
C GLY A 159 -0.26 13.59 -0.75
N GLY A 160 -1.25 14.35 -1.23
CA GLY A 160 -2.65 13.91 -1.28
C GLY A 160 -2.92 12.80 -2.30
N ARG A 161 -1.96 12.49 -3.19
CA ARG A 161 -2.12 11.42 -4.19
C ARG A 161 -1.68 10.07 -3.62
N GLU A 162 -2.60 9.12 -3.60
CA GLU A 162 -2.41 7.79 -3.01
C GLU A 162 -1.12 7.10 -3.50
N GLY A 163 -0.82 7.13 -4.81
CA GLY A 163 0.35 6.46 -5.38
C GLY A 163 1.69 6.99 -4.86
N LEU A 164 1.89 8.31 -4.88
CA LEU A 164 3.13 8.93 -4.37
C LEU A 164 3.27 8.71 -2.86
N ARG A 165 2.16 8.82 -2.12
CA ARG A 165 2.15 8.56 -0.67
C ARG A 165 2.58 7.12 -0.36
N LEU A 166 1.98 6.13 -1.02
CA LEU A 166 2.32 4.72 -0.81
C LEU A 166 3.76 4.41 -1.23
N PHE A 167 4.23 5.01 -2.32
CA PHE A 167 5.62 4.89 -2.76
C PHE A 167 6.58 5.43 -1.70
N ALA A 168 6.28 6.61 -1.14
CA ALA A 168 7.13 7.21 -0.11
C ALA A 168 7.09 6.45 1.23
N LEU A 169 5.92 5.93 1.62
CA LEU A 169 5.83 5.02 2.77
C LEU A 169 6.70 3.79 2.53
N GLN A 170 6.65 3.18 1.34
CA GLN A 170 7.47 2.04 1.03
C GLN A 170 8.96 2.39 1.06
N ALA A 171 9.39 3.45 0.39
CA ALA A 171 10.78 3.91 0.39
C ALA A 171 11.30 4.11 1.81
N LEU A 172 10.61 4.89 2.64
CA LEU A 172 11.06 5.19 4.00
C LEU A 172 10.98 3.98 4.93
N ARG A 173 9.81 3.35 5.04
CA ARG A 173 9.55 2.31 6.04
C ARG A 173 10.17 0.97 5.66
N GLN A 174 10.10 0.58 4.39
CA GLN A 174 10.74 -0.65 3.93
C GLN A 174 12.24 -0.44 3.66
N GLY A 175 12.62 0.73 3.14
CA GLY A 175 14.01 1.05 2.82
C GLY A 175 14.87 1.38 4.05
N LEU A 176 14.31 1.93 5.12
CA LEU A 176 15.07 2.28 6.34
C LEU A 176 14.62 1.47 7.56
N GLY A 177 13.32 1.16 7.69
CA GLY A 177 12.78 0.44 8.85
C GLY A 177 13.12 -1.06 8.90
N GLY A 178 12.96 -1.63 10.10
CA GLY A 178 13.20 -3.06 10.39
C GLY A 178 14.67 -3.49 10.36
N LYS A 179 15.60 -2.53 10.36
CA LYS A 179 17.05 -2.71 10.29
C LYS A 179 17.69 -2.43 11.65
N ALA A 180 19.03 -2.51 11.72
CA ALA A 180 19.81 -2.31 12.95
C ALA A 180 19.44 -1.00 13.68
N VAL A 181 19.05 0.04 12.92
CA VAL A 181 18.45 1.26 13.47
C VAL A 181 16.92 1.10 13.47
N SER A 182 16.31 1.17 14.65
CA SER A 182 14.86 1.08 14.85
C SER A 182 14.11 2.38 14.53
N ALA A 183 14.71 3.28 13.77
CA ALA A 183 14.21 4.62 13.50
C ALA A 183 14.17 4.89 11.99
N TYR A 184 13.16 5.62 11.53
CA TYR A 184 13.06 6.09 10.16
C TYR A 184 12.21 7.37 10.14
N PRO A 185 12.47 8.32 9.21
CA PRO A 185 11.60 9.46 9.01
C PRO A 185 10.23 8.99 8.57
N ASP A 186 9.16 9.56 9.12
CA ASP A 186 7.80 9.20 8.73
C ASP A 186 7.15 10.30 7.89
N LEU A 187 6.05 9.97 7.21
CA LEU A 187 5.33 10.98 6.43
C LEU A 187 4.55 11.94 7.34
N VAL A 188 4.71 13.24 7.09
CA VAL A 188 3.86 14.26 7.73
C VAL A 188 2.49 14.21 7.07
N THR A 189 1.50 13.66 7.80
CA THR A 189 0.10 13.64 7.37
C THR A 189 -0.79 14.45 8.32
N GLY A 190 -1.51 15.45 7.81
CA GLY A 190 -2.50 16.21 8.60
C GLY A 190 -1.89 16.88 9.84
N GLN A 191 -2.55 16.72 11.00
CA GLN A 191 -2.15 17.33 12.28
C GLN A 191 -0.90 16.70 12.95
N ALA A 192 -0.26 15.71 12.30
CA ALA A 192 0.93 15.05 12.84
C ALA A 192 2.21 15.91 12.80
N GLN A 193 2.18 17.12 12.22
CA GLN A 193 3.37 17.98 12.11
C GLN A 193 3.98 18.32 13.49
N ALA A 194 3.16 18.45 14.54
CA ALA A 194 3.63 18.76 15.90
C ALA A 194 4.46 17.63 16.55
N HIS A 195 4.52 16.44 15.96
CA HIS A 195 5.30 15.32 16.49
C HIS A 195 6.76 15.29 16.01
N PHE A 196 7.09 16.12 15.03
CA PHE A 196 8.41 16.16 14.39
C PHE A 196 9.15 17.44 14.74
N ASP A 197 10.40 17.30 15.17
CA ASP A 197 11.31 18.43 15.41
C ASP A 197 11.84 18.99 14.08
N VAL A 198 12.02 18.11 13.09
CA VAL A 198 12.51 18.47 11.76
C VAL A 198 11.50 18.02 10.72
N VAL A 199 11.10 18.93 9.84
CA VAL A 199 10.21 18.63 8.72
C VAL A 199 10.91 18.91 7.40
N ILE A 200 11.30 17.85 6.73
CA ILE A 200 11.91 17.90 5.39
C ILE A 200 10.79 18.09 4.37
N ARG A 201 10.96 19.06 3.47
CA ARG A 201 10.05 19.27 2.34
C ARG A 201 10.74 18.82 1.08
N ILE A 202 10.09 17.95 0.31
CA ILE A 202 10.60 17.59 -1.02
C ILE A 202 10.72 18.85 -1.90
N PRO A 203 11.73 18.96 -2.78
CA PRO A 203 11.88 20.10 -3.65
C PRO A 203 10.64 20.29 -4.52
N ALA A 204 10.16 21.53 -4.60
CA ALA A 204 9.03 21.89 -5.44
C ALA A 204 9.47 23.03 -6.36
N VAL A 205 9.51 22.75 -7.66
CA VAL A 205 9.77 23.77 -8.68
C VAL A 205 8.42 24.24 -9.23
N PRO A 206 8.06 25.53 -9.05
CA PRO A 206 6.83 26.10 -9.60
C PRO A 206 6.78 25.99 -11.12
N GLY A 207 5.57 25.97 -11.69
CA GLY A 207 5.37 26.00 -13.15
C GLY A 207 5.61 24.70 -13.91
N LEU A 208 6.25 23.68 -13.31
CA LEU A 208 6.52 22.41 -14.01
C LEU A 208 5.26 21.65 -14.45
N PRO A 209 5.32 20.82 -15.51
CA PRO A 209 4.24 19.90 -15.85
C PRO A 209 3.91 18.91 -14.71
N PRO A 210 2.65 18.45 -14.55
CA PRO A 210 2.26 17.54 -13.48
C PRO A 210 3.03 16.22 -13.42
N LEU A 211 3.39 15.64 -14.57
CA LEU A 211 4.16 14.40 -14.62
C LEU A 211 5.63 14.64 -14.22
N THR A 212 6.25 15.71 -14.69
CA THR A 212 7.62 16.11 -14.28
C THR A 212 7.73 16.26 -12.78
N ARG A 213 6.79 16.98 -12.14
CA ARG A 213 6.74 17.08 -10.68
C ARG A 213 6.59 15.73 -9.98
N THR A 214 5.83 14.82 -10.59
CA THR A 214 5.63 13.47 -10.02
C THR A 214 6.93 12.66 -10.10
N MET A 215 7.62 12.71 -11.24
CA MET A 215 8.93 12.07 -11.43
C MET A 215 9.98 12.63 -10.45
N ALA A 216 10.08 13.96 -10.36
CA ALA A 216 10.96 14.65 -9.43
C ALA A 216 10.69 14.26 -7.97
N ALA A 217 9.42 14.19 -7.56
CA ALA A 217 9.05 13.78 -6.20
C ALA A 217 9.40 12.31 -5.90
N LEU A 218 9.14 11.39 -6.83
CA LEU A 218 9.51 9.98 -6.68
C LEU A 218 11.02 9.80 -6.57
N TYR A 219 11.77 10.55 -7.38
CA TYR A 219 13.23 10.55 -7.36
C TYR A 219 13.77 11.17 -6.06
N ALA A 220 13.25 12.32 -5.63
CA ALA A 220 13.65 12.98 -4.37
C ALA A 220 13.46 12.07 -3.16
N VAL A 221 12.33 11.36 -3.07
CA VAL A 221 12.07 10.37 -2.02
C VAL A 221 13.09 9.23 -2.07
N SER A 222 13.35 8.70 -3.26
CA SER A 222 14.29 7.59 -3.45
C SER A 222 15.72 8.00 -3.09
N ALA A 223 16.18 9.13 -3.62
CA ALA A 223 17.50 9.69 -3.38
C ALA A 223 17.70 10.02 -1.89
N LEU A 224 16.76 10.70 -1.24
CA LEU A 224 16.85 11.01 0.19
C LEU A 224 16.94 9.73 1.04
N THR A 225 16.09 8.74 0.73
CA THR A 225 16.12 7.45 1.44
C THR A 225 17.48 6.77 1.25
N ALA A 226 18.01 6.75 0.02
CA ALA A 226 19.32 6.20 -0.30
C ALA A 226 20.46 6.95 0.40
N CYS A 227 20.45 8.28 0.44
CA CYS A 227 21.48 9.04 1.15
C CYS A 227 21.44 8.76 2.66
N ILE A 228 20.24 8.77 3.28
CA ILE A 228 20.09 8.49 4.71
C ILE A 228 20.64 7.11 5.07
N GLY A 229 20.21 6.05 4.38
CA GLY A 229 20.69 4.72 4.78
C GLY A 229 22.20 4.52 4.49
N ILE A 230 22.81 5.19 3.50
CA ILE A 230 24.25 5.10 3.23
C ILE A 230 25.00 5.72 4.41
N LEU A 231 24.61 6.93 4.81
CA LEU A 231 25.18 7.63 5.96
C LEU A 231 24.97 6.88 7.28
N ARG A 232 23.95 6.03 7.35
CA ARG A 232 23.63 5.21 8.53
C ARG A 232 24.11 3.76 8.43
N GLY A 233 24.86 3.40 7.38
CA GLY A 233 25.36 2.03 7.18
C GLY A 233 24.27 0.97 7.09
N LEU A 234 23.08 1.34 6.62
CA LEU A 234 21.94 0.44 6.51
C LEU A 234 22.03 -0.38 5.22
N ALA A 235 21.79 -1.69 5.33
CA ALA A 235 21.66 -2.55 4.16
C ALA A 235 20.39 -2.19 3.36
N PHE A 236 20.59 -1.60 2.18
CA PHE A 236 19.50 -1.16 1.31
C PHE A 236 18.77 -2.33 0.66
N ALA A 237 17.47 -2.14 0.46
CA ALA A 237 16.61 -3.13 -0.21
C ALA A 237 16.56 -4.54 0.44
N GLU A 238 17.11 -4.71 1.65
CA GLU A 238 16.89 -5.95 2.41
C GLU A 238 15.49 -5.97 3.01
N HIS A 239 14.77 -7.06 2.77
CA HIS A 239 13.39 -7.25 3.21
C HIS A 239 13.26 -8.51 4.06
N ARG A 240 14.26 -8.77 4.92
CA ARG A 240 14.36 -9.99 5.73
C ARG A 240 13.11 -10.27 6.57
N ASN A 241 12.44 -9.22 7.06
CA ASN A 241 11.23 -9.39 7.86
C ASN A 241 10.10 -9.87 6.95
N VAL A 242 9.93 -9.30 5.75
CA VAL A 242 8.92 -9.73 4.77
C VAL A 242 9.02 -11.24 4.46
N GLU A 243 10.23 -11.81 4.47
CA GLU A 243 10.42 -13.26 4.32
C GLU A 243 9.92 -14.09 5.52
N ALA A 244 9.72 -13.48 6.70
CA ALA A 244 9.12 -14.15 7.85
C ALA A 244 7.67 -14.56 7.57
N TYR A 245 6.79 -13.62 7.17
CA TYR A 245 5.41 -14.02 6.85
C TYR A 245 5.33 -14.86 5.58
N LYS A 246 6.15 -14.60 4.55
CA LYS A 246 6.08 -15.35 3.28
C LYS A 246 6.30 -16.84 3.47
N ARG A 247 7.22 -17.23 4.35
CA ARG A 247 7.47 -18.63 4.71
C ARG A 247 6.26 -19.32 5.36
N LEU A 248 5.34 -18.54 5.95
CA LEU A 248 4.17 -19.06 6.67
C LEU A 248 2.89 -19.13 5.81
N VAL A 249 2.88 -18.56 4.60
CA VAL A 249 1.66 -18.45 3.76
C VAL A 249 1.04 -19.80 3.43
N ASP A 250 1.86 -20.84 3.28
CA ASP A 250 1.42 -22.21 2.98
C ASP A 250 1.33 -23.12 4.21
N SER A 251 1.97 -22.77 5.32
CA SER A 251 2.15 -23.66 6.48
C SER A 251 1.29 -23.30 7.70
N THR A 252 0.64 -22.14 7.72
CA THR A 252 -0.07 -21.66 8.92
C THR A 252 -1.49 -21.20 8.60
N CYS A 253 -2.43 -21.60 9.46
CA CYS A 253 -3.84 -21.23 9.38
C CYS A 253 -4.39 -20.95 10.79
N PRO A 254 -3.97 -19.83 11.43
CA PRO A 254 -4.55 -19.45 12.70
C PRO A 254 -6.04 -19.23 12.49
N GLN A 255 -6.85 -19.75 13.41
CA GLN A 255 -8.29 -19.54 13.33
C GLN A 255 -8.59 -18.08 13.69
N PRO A 256 -9.22 -17.32 12.78
CA PRO A 256 -9.56 -15.93 13.06
C PRO A 256 -10.63 -15.86 14.15
N ILE A 257 -10.51 -14.88 15.04
CA ILE A 257 -11.52 -14.63 16.07
C ILE A 257 -12.76 -14.02 15.40
N PRO A 258 -13.94 -14.62 15.55
CA PRO A 258 -15.15 -14.05 15.01
C PRO A 258 -15.51 -12.73 15.71
N ILE A 259 -15.75 -11.68 14.92
CA ILE A 259 -16.12 -10.36 15.45
C ILE A 259 -17.31 -9.77 14.69
N ASP A 260 -18.26 -9.19 15.40
CA ASP A 260 -19.26 -8.33 14.78
C ASP A 260 -18.74 -6.88 14.66
N ALA A 261 -19.32 -6.09 13.77
CA ALA A 261 -18.84 -4.72 13.56
C ALA A 261 -19.08 -3.80 14.77
N ALA A 262 -20.04 -4.13 15.64
CA ALA A 262 -20.39 -3.33 16.81
C ALA A 262 -19.41 -3.53 17.97
N SER A 263 -18.89 -4.75 18.13
CA SER A 263 -17.99 -5.19 19.19
C SER A 263 -16.53 -4.90 18.88
N LEU A 264 -16.19 -4.51 17.65
CA LEU A 264 -14.81 -4.16 17.29
C LEU A 264 -14.24 -3.07 18.20
N GLY A 265 -15.03 -2.04 18.55
CA GLY A 265 -14.58 -0.98 19.45
C GLY A 265 -14.18 -1.52 20.83
N ASN A 266 -15.06 -2.32 21.44
CA ASN A 266 -14.81 -2.93 22.75
C ASN A 266 -13.58 -3.86 22.72
N LEU A 267 -13.45 -4.68 21.68
CA LEU A 267 -12.30 -5.56 21.52
C LEU A 267 -10.99 -4.76 21.39
N LEU A 268 -10.99 -3.66 20.65
CA LEU A 268 -9.82 -2.78 20.55
C LEU A 268 -9.49 -2.14 21.90
N THR A 269 -10.49 -1.68 22.65
CA THR A 269 -10.29 -1.14 24.00
C THR A 269 -9.65 -2.16 24.93
N THR A 270 -10.24 -3.35 25.04
CA THR A 270 -9.68 -4.43 25.87
C THR A 270 -8.26 -4.77 25.46
N ARG A 271 -8.02 -4.97 24.16
CA ARG A 271 -6.69 -5.32 23.64
C ARG A 271 -5.64 -4.25 23.94
N LEU A 272 -5.98 -2.98 23.78
CA LEU A 272 -5.05 -1.88 24.05
C LEU A 272 -4.80 -1.69 25.55
N SER A 273 -5.81 -1.92 26.41
CA SER A 273 -5.63 -1.92 27.87
C SER A 273 -4.77 -3.07 28.37
N GLU A 274 -4.91 -4.28 27.80
CA GLU A 274 -4.06 -5.44 28.12
C GLU A 274 -2.59 -5.25 27.71
N HIS A 275 -2.33 -4.29 26.82
CA HIS A 275 -1.00 -3.98 26.28
C HIS A 275 -0.64 -2.52 26.60
N GLU A 276 -0.54 -2.19 27.90
CA GLU A 276 -0.28 -0.81 28.39
C GLU A 276 0.96 -0.12 27.79
N GLY A 277 1.90 -0.88 27.23
CA GLY A 277 3.07 -0.36 26.48
C GLY A 277 2.79 0.03 25.02
N THR A 278 1.54 -0.02 24.55
CA THR A 278 1.18 0.25 23.16
C THR A 278 1.37 1.73 22.80
N ARG A 279 2.23 1.99 21.82
CA ARG A 279 2.51 3.32 21.25
C ARG A 279 1.74 3.61 19.97
N ALA A 280 1.28 2.58 19.26
CA ALA A 280 0.49 2.73 18.04
C ALA A 280 -0.28 1.45 17.70
N LEU A 281 -1.35 1.59 16.89
CA LEU A 281 -2.11 0.48 16.33
C LEU A 281 -2.08 0.53 14.79
N HIS A 282 -1.75 -0.61 14.17
CA HIS A 282 -1.95 -0.82 12.72
C HIS A 282 -3.15 -1.73 12.49
N ALA A 283 -4.23 -1.18 11.92
CA ALA A 283 -5.40 -1.94 11.50
C ALA A 283 -5.31 -2.28 10.01
N VAL A 284 -5.33 -3.57 9.65
CA VAL A 284 -5.22 -4.04 8.26
C VAL A 284 -6.52 -4.71 7.85
N CYS A 285 -7.23 -4.13 6.89
CA CYS A 285 -8.51 -4.65 6.43
C CYS A 285 -8.36 -5.37 5.09
N TYR A 286 -8.41 -6.70 5.11
CA TYR A 286 -8.51 -7.54 3.90
C TYR A 286 -9.97 -7.80 3.50
N GLU A 287 -10.91 -7.64 4.43
CA GLU A 287 -12.36 -7.68 4.18
C GLU A 287 -12.85 -6.46 3.38
N ARG A 288 -13.87 -6.66 2.54
CA ARG A 288 -14.31 -5.69 1.54
C ARG A 288 -15.67 -5.10 1.82
N ARG A 289 -16.50 -5.80 2.58
CA ARG A 289 -17.90 -5.39 2.74
C ARG A 289 -18.00 -4.01 3.40
N TRP A 290 -17.16 -3.73 4.41
CA TRP A 290 -17.25 -2.49 5.21
C TRP A 290 -15.90 -1.87 5.65
N PRO A 291 -14.91 -1.69 4.76
CA PRO A 291 -13.62 -1.10 5.13
C PRO A 291 -13.76 0.29 5.76
N ALA A 292 -14.66 1.13 5.24
CA ALA A 292 -14.90 2.47 5.79
C ALA A 292 -15.51 2.44 7.20
N LEU A 293 -16.35 1.45 7.52
CA LEU A 293 -16.89 1.28 8.87
C LEU A 293 -15.76 0.91 9.84
N TYR A 294 -14.95 -0.08 9.48
CA TYR A 294 -13.81 -0.49 10.30
C TYR A 294 -12.81 0.64 10.51
N ALA A 295 -12.48 1.39 9.45
CA ALA A 295 -11.60 2.55 9.54
C ALA A 295 -12.14 3.61 10.52
N ARG A 296 -13.44 3.91 10.46
CA ARG A 296 -14.08 4.85 11.40
C ARG A 296 -14.06 4.34 12.84
N THR A 297 -14.40 3.06 13.06
CA THR A 297 -14.39 2.46 14.40
C THR A 297 -12.99 2.50 14.99
N VAL A 298 -11.97 2.02 14.25
CA VAL A 298 -10.56 2.08 14.67
C VAL A 298 -10.15 3.51 15.00
N SER A 299 -10.39 4.45 14.09
CA SER A 299 -9.98 5.85 14.27
C SER A 299 -10.64 6.51 15.48
N ARG A 300 -11.93 6.20 15.72
CA ARG A 300 -12.66 6.73 16.87
C ARG A 300 -12.12 6.15 18.19
N THR A 301 -12.07 4.82 18.30
CA THR A 301 -11.64 4.15 19.53
C THR A 301 -10.19 4.51 19.89
N CYS A 302 -9.29 4.52 18.91
CA CYS A 302 -7.89 4.88 19.16
C CYS A 302 -7.73 6.35 19.57
N ARG A 303 -8.53 7.27 19.01
CA ARG A 303 -8.56 8.67 19.46
C ARG A 303 -9.06 8.81 20.90
N GLU A 304 -10.11 8.09 21.26
CA GLU A 304 -10.65 8.08 22.64
C GLU A 304 -9.62 7.57 23.65
N LEU A 305 -8.76 6.63 23.24
CA LEU A 305 -7.70 6.06 24.08
C LEU A 305 -6.36 6.79 23.97
N GLY A 306 -6.25 7.85 23.16
CA GLY A 306 -4.98 8.56 22.93
C GLY A 306 -3.90 7.74 22.22
N VAL A 307 -4.27 6.64 21.54
CA VAL A 307 -3.34 5.78 20.80
C VAL A 307 -3.33 6.18 19.31
N PRO A 308 -2.18 6.52 18.72
CA PRO A 308 -2.07 6.72 17.27
C PRO A 308 -2.47 5.46 16.49
N ALA A 309 -3.25 5.62 15.42
CA ALA A 309 -3.69 4.50 14.61
C ALA A 309 -3.55 4.74 13.11
N GLU A 310 -3.13 3.70 12.40
CA GLU A 310 -3.09 3.65 10.96
C GLU A 310 -4.02 2.57 10.42
N PHE A 311 -4.76 2.91 9.36
CA PHE A 311 -5.65 1.97 8.68
C PHE A 311 -5.15 1.65 7.28
N HIS A 312 -5.02 0.36 6.99
CA HIS A 312 -4.44 -0.19 5.76
C HIS A 312 -5.44 -1.08 5.03
N LEU A 313 -5.36 -1.11 3.70
CA LEU A 313 -6.24 -1.92 2.85
C LEU A 313 -5.48 -3.08 2.21
N GLY A 314 -5.85 -4.30 2.58
CA GLY A 314 -5.37 -5.53 1.96
C GLY A 314 -3.85 -5.72 2.05
N SER A 315 -3.30 -6.45 1.08
CA SER A 315 -1.90 -6.86 1.06
C SER A 315 -0.91 -5.73 0.73
N THR A 316 -1.36 -4.53 0.36
CA THR A 316 -0.43 -3.41 0.08
C THR A 316 0.37 -3.04 1.32
N TRP A 317 -0.20 -3.20 2.51
CA TRP A 317 0.46 -2.91 3.78
C TRP A 317 1.75 -3.72 3.99
N ASN A 318 1.81 -4.95 3.45
CA ASN A 318 2.99 -5.82 3.54
C ASN A 318 4.20 -5.22 2.81
N HIS A 319 3.97 -4.36 1.82
CA HIS A 319 5.01 -3.76 1.00
C HIS A 319 5.49 -2.40 1.51
N HIS A 320 4.91 -1.86 2.59
CA HIS A 320 5.41 -0.60 3.14
C HIS A 320 5.54 -0.63 4.67
N SER A 321 4.56 -1.16 5.39
CA SER A 321 4.53 -1.02 6.85
C SER A 321 4.98 -2.28 7.59
N TYR A 322 4.78 -3.48 7.04
CA TYR A 322 5.14 -4.72 7.75
C TYR A 322 6.63 -4.79 8.11
N GLN A 323 7.51 -4.50 7.15
CA GLN A 323 8.96 -4.50 7.38
C GLN A 323 9.36 -3.60 8.55
N ALA A 324 8.73 -2.44 8.67
CA ALA A 324 9.05 -1.42 9.67
C ALA A 324 8.60 -1.77 11.08
N ILE A 325 7.48 -2.49 11.24
CA ILE A 325 6.90 -2.77 12.55
C ILE A 325 7.22 -4.17 13.09
N HIS A 326 7.76 -5.05 12.24
CA HIS A 326 8.14 -6.40 12.66
C HIS A 326 9.18 -6.34 13.78
N GLY A 327 8.88 -6.99 14.91
CA GLY A 327 9.71 -6.97 16.11
C GLY A 327 9.55 -5.72 16.99
N ARG A 328 8.61 -4.82 16.67
CA ARG A 328 8.26 -3.66 17.53
C ARG A 328 7.02 -3.99 18.35
N SER A 329 7.20 -4.65 19.49
CA SER A 329 6.12 -5.06 20.40
C SER A 329 5.22 -3.90 20.87
N ALA A 330 5.76 -2.68 20.91
CA ALA A 330 4.99 -1.46 21.22
C ALA A 330 3.99 -1.04 20.12
N ILE A 331 3.99 -1.66 18.94
CA ILE A 331 3.03 -1.37 17.86
C ILE A 331 2.11 -2.56 17.69
N GLN A 332 0.86 -2.46 18.12
CA GLN A 332 -0.11 -3.56 17.99
C GLN A 332 -0.68 -3.65 16.57
N VAL A 333 -1.09 -4.84 16.15
CA VAL A 333 -1.67 -5.10 14.83
C VAL A 333 -3.02 -5.80 14.96
N VAL A 334 -4.02 -5.32 14.23
CA VAL A 334 -5.30 -6.02 14.07
C VAL A 334 -5.57 -6.24 12.59
N ALA A 335 -5.62 -7.49 12.17
CA ALA A 335 -5.90 -7.87 10.78
C ALA A 335 -7.32 -8.43 10.66
N ILE A 336 -8.14 -7.81 9.81
CA ILE A 336 -9.50 -8.27 9.50
C ILE A 336 -9.46 -9.08 8.21
N ALA A 337 -9.46 -10.40 8.33
CA ALA A 337 -9.47 -11.34 7.22
C ALA A 337 -10.80 -11.31 6.46
N PRO A 338 -10.80 -11.52 5.13
CA PRO A 338 -12.03 -11.60 4.37
C PRO A 338 -12.72 -12.94 4.66
N ARG A 339 -14.05 -12.96 4.72
CA ARG A 339 -14.80 -14.21 4.96
C ARG A 339 -14.40 -15.33 3.99
N ALA A 340 -14.33 -16.56 4.49
CA ALA A 340 -14.06 -17.74 3.66
C ALA A 340 -15.04 -17.83 2.47
N ARG A 341 -14.48 -17.93 1.26
CA ARG A 341 -15.19 -18.08 -0.01
C ARG A 341 -14.37 -18.99 -0.94
N PRO A 342 -15.00 -19.71 -1.89
CA PRO A 342 -14.30 -20.60 -2.82
C PRO A 342 -13.44 -19.86 -3.86
N ASP A 343 -13.38 -18.53 -3.80
CA ASP A 343 -12.59 -17.71 -4.72
C ASP A 343 -11.08 -17.80 -4.42
N PRO A 344 -10.22 -18.16 -5.40
CA PRO A 344 -8.77 -18.34 -5.19
C PRO A 344 -8.06 -17.13 -4.59
N LEU A 345 -8.41 -15.92 -5.00
CA LEU A 345 -7.77 -14.70 -4.51
C LEU A 345 -8.17 -14.39 -3.07
N THR A 346 -9.43 -14.65 -2.73
CA THR A 346 -9.93 -14.54 -1.36
C THR A 346 -9.24 -15.56 -0.45
N ARG A 347 -9.03 -16.80 -0.92
CA ARG A 347 -8.24 -17.80 -0.18
C ARG A 347 -6.80 -17.34 0.03
N LEU A 348 -6.16 -16.78 -1.00
CA LEU A 348 -4.80 -16.25 -0.88
C LEU A 348 -4.73 -15.07 0.09
N GLN A 349 -5.68 -14.13 0.04
CA GLN A 349 -5.75 -13.02 1.00
C GLN A 349 -5.89 -13.50 2.44
N ARG A 350 -6.73 -14.52 2.69
CA ARG A 350 -6.85 -15.12 4.03
C ARG A 350 -5.55 -15.71 4.51
N ARG A 351 -4.86 -16.46 3.66
CA ARG A 351 -3.55 -17.05 3.97
C ARG A 351 -2.48 -16.00 4.25
N ILE A 352 -2.45 -14.93 3.47
CA ILE A 352 -1.54 -13.81 3.72
C ILE A 352 -1.85 -13.15 5.07
N ALA A 353 -3.12 -12.84 5.36
CA ALA A 353 -3.51 -12.24 6.65
C ALA A 353 -3.13 -13.15 7.84
N ALA A 354 -3.43 -14.44 7.72
CA ALA A 354 -3.06 -15.48 8.67
C ALA A 354 -1.54 -15.54 8.92
N ALA A 355 -0.75 -15.61 7.85
CA ALA A 355 0.70 -15.67 7.92
C ALA A 355 1.31 -14.39 8.50
N THR A 356 0.77 -13.22 8.15
CA THR A 356 1.19 -11.94 8.74
C THR A 356 0.95 -11.92 10.24
N CYS A 357 -0.23 -12.34 10.73
CA CYS A 357 -0.48 -12.43 12.17
C CYS A 357 0.41 -13.48 12.86
N ALA A 358 0.58 -14.66 12.26
CA ALA A 358 1.43 -15.71 12.82
C ALA A 358 2.90 -15.29 12.93
N SER A 359 3.39 -14.44 12.02
CA SER A 359 4.76 -13.91 12.07
C SER A 359 4.97 -12.83 13.14
N LEU A 360 3.91 -12.38 13.82
CA LEU A 360 3.93 -11.32 14.82
C LEU A 360 3.25 -11.83 16.12
N PRO A 361 3.81 -12.88 16.76
CA PRO A 361 3.25 -13.42 17.99
C PRO A 361 3.18 -12.32 19.04
N ASP A 362 2.11 -12.33 19.83
CA ASP A 362 1.81 -11.36 20.90
C ASP A 362 1.55 -9.90 20.45
N GLN A 363 1.91 -9.55 19.21
CA GLN A 363 1.72 -8.22 18.62
C GLN A 363 0.46 -8.16 17.74
N ALA A 364 0.05 -9.27 17.12
CA ALA A 364 -1.02 -9.29 16.13
C ALA A 364 -2.24 -10.13 16.53
N LEU A 365 -3.42 -9.61 16.19
CA LEU A 365 -4.69 -10.30 16.33
C LEU A 365 -5.36 -10.50 14.96
N LEU A 366 -5.77 -11.74 14.67
CA LEU A 366 -6.49 -12.08 13.45
C LEU A 366 -7.99 -12.15 13.73
N LEU A 367 -8.76 -11.32 13.03
CA LEU A 367 -10.21 -11.22 13.15
C LEU A 367 -10.89 -11.66 11.85
N GLU A 368 -12.08 -12.26 11.96
CA GLU A 368 -12.97 -12.50 10.83
C GLU A 368 -14.38 -12.01 11.19
N ARG A 369 -15.05 -11.39 10.23
CA ARG A 369 -16.42 -10.93 10.45
C ARG A 369 -17.35 -12.11 10.73
N HIS A 370 -17.93 -12.16 11.93
CA HIS A 370 -18.95 -13.14 12.27
C HIS A 370 -20.15 -12.97 11.33
N PRO A 371 -20.79 -14.05 10.87
CA PRO A 371 -22.08 -14.00 10.20
C PRO A 371 -23.18 -13.63 11.20
N SER A 372 -23.15 -12.44 11.78
CA SER A 372 -24.30 -11.95 12.53
C SER A 372 -25.48 -11.79 11.56
N ARG A 373 -26.60 -12.42 11.93
CA ARG A 373 -27.90 -12.26 11.28
C ARG A 373 -28.28 -10.79 11.42
N LEU A 374 -28.08 -9.98 10.38
CA LEU A 374 -28.92 -8.80 10.16
C LEU A 374 -30.32 -9.31 9.77
N ARG A 375 -30.99 -10.00 10.69
CA ARG A 375 -32.44 -10.16 10.69
C ARG A 375 -32.97 -9.30 11.84
N ASN A 376 -34.03 -8.57 11.52
CA ASN A 376 -34.94 -7.83 12.40
C ASN A 376 -34.58 -6.38 12.73
N ARG A 377 -35.05 -5.49 11.85
CA ARG A 377 -36.07 -4.48 12.23
C ARG A 377 -36.88 -4.08 10.99
N ALA A 378 -37.86 -4.92 10.70
CA ALA A 378 -39.12 -4.56 10.08
C ALA A 378 -40.11 -5.66 10.46
N SER A 379 -40.46 -5.71 11.74
CA SER A 379 -41.78 -6.21 12.12
C SER A 379 -42.77 -5.29 11.40
N ARG A 380 -43.21 -5.71 10.21
CA ARG A 380 -44.48 -5.25 9.67
C ARG A 380 -45.52 -5.57 10.75
N PRO A 381 -46.31 -4.60 11.23
CA PRO A 381 -47.53 -4.97 11.92
C PRO A 381 -48.33 -5.83 10.95
N GLY A 382 -48.75 -7.01 11.41
CA GLY A 382 -49.71 -7.82 10.67
C GLY A 382 -50.95 -6.99 10.37
N PRO A 383 -51.60 -7.18 9.21
CA PRO A 383 -52.87 -6.52 8.96
C PRO A 383 -53.84 -6.97 10.05
N GLY A 384 -54.36 -6.00 10.80
CA GLY A 384 -55.35 -6.24 11.83
C GLY A 384 -56.54 -6.99 11.26
N GLU A 385 -56.87 -8.09 11.92
CA GLU A 385 -58.20 -8.66 11.93
C GLU A 385 -59.17 -7.55 12.33
N ARG A 386 -59.92 -7.04 11.34
CA ARG A 386 -61.22 -6.42 11.60
C ARG A 386 -62.20 -7.57 11.72
N GLU A 387 -62.37 -8.07 12.94
CA GLU A 387 -63.64 -8.70 13.31
C GLU A 387 -64.65 -7.56 13.48
N ALA A 388 -65.52 -7.47 12.49
CA ALA A 388 -66.84 -6.92 12.68
C ALA A 388 -67.68 -8.03 13.29
N GLU A 389 -68.41 -7.75 14.36
CA GLU A 389 -69.80 -8.19 14.45
C GLU A 389 -70.53 -7.31 15.46
N THR A 390 -71.78 -7.05 15.09
CA THR A 390 -72.91 -6.55 15.89
C THR A 390 -72.84 -6.78 17.40
#